data_AF-A0A5J4NKA4-F1
#
_entry.id   AF-A0A5J4NKA4-F1
#
_cell.length_a   1.000
_cell.length_b   1.000
_cell.length_c   1.000
_cell.angle_alpha   90.00
_cell.angle_beta   90.00
_cell.angle_gamma   90.00
#
_symmetry.space_group_name_H-M   'P 1'
#
loop_
_entity.id
_entity.type
_entity.pdbx_description
1 polymer ?
#
loop_
_entity_poly.entity_id
_entity_poly.type
_entity_poly.pdbx_seq_one_letter_code
_entity_poly.pdbx_strand_id
1 'polypeptide(L)'
;METFTNYFRLIATAEDCLHRDLIRWFHDCWSPAAPFSLHRLVWLSGQQPGTWFGPGSMCATLVKAVASAKDQFDVLSHIHVYYARDRVIYRREIMELARGHPVTRKLNRFHFTNHTGNYASGSMCDVNQHDILPDTLTTTGNVQDPSSSVVQCSTQNAIIILIPLMLGTSKHIDRMFITMICGLFTDPCCIGLIGGRPKHSLYVAGSVARELVYLDPHYTQPVVSDVSRVDFCVKVSVIAA
;
A
#
# COMPACT_ATOMS: atom_id res chain seq x y z
N MET A 1 1.67 -20.48 34.90
CA MET A 1 1.76 -19.07 34.46
C MET A 1 3.19 -18.84 34.00
N GLU A 2 3.56 -19.49 32.88
CA GLU A 2 4.93 -19.48 32.36
C GLU A 2 5.01 -18.46 31.23
N THR A 3 5.75 -17.39 31.49
CA THR A 3 6.15 -16.39 30.53
C THR A 3 7.15 -17.01 29.55
N PHE A 4 6.68 -17.43 28.38
CA PHE A 4 7.52 -17.74 27.22
C PHE A 4 8.19 -16.45 26.72
N THR A 5 9.23 -16.00 27.43
CA THR A 5 10.13 -14.96 26.94
C THR A 5 11.18 -15.67 26.09
N ASN A 6 10.84 -15.95 24.83
CA ASN A 6 11.82 -16.48 23.89
C ASN A 6 12.92 -15.43 23.67
N TYR A 7 14.11 -15.78 24.17
CA TYR A 7 15.37 -15.12 23.88
C TYR A 7 15.73 -15.33 22.39
N PHE A 8 15.07 -14.60 21.49
CA PHE A 8 15.58 -14.42 20.12
C PHE A 8 16.68 -13.36 20.13
N ARG A 9 17.85 -13.75 20.63
CA ARG A 9 19.11 -13.05 20.38
C ARG A 9 20.15 -14.11 20.12
N LEU A 10 20.50 -14.31 18.85
CA LEU A 10 21.87 -14.53 18.36
C LEU A 10 21.79 -14.78 16.84
N ILE A 11 22.42 -13.86 16.09
CA ILE A 11 22.49 -13.73 14.62
C ILE A 11 21.23 -13.13 13.98
N ALA A 12 21.27 -11.82 13.68
CA ALA A 12 20.29 -11.18 12.82
C ALA A 12 20.52 -11.67 11.40
N THR A 13 19.59 -12.46 10.86
CA THR A 13 19.55 -12.79 9.44
C THR A 13 19.24 -11.52 8.61
N ALA A 14 19.46 -11.56 7.30
CA ALA A 14 19.00 -10.48 6.42
C ALA A 14 17.48 -10.24 6.54
N GLU A 15 16.71 -11.30 6.78
CA GLU A 15 15.27 -11.24 7.04
C GLU A 15 14.96 -10.51 8.36
N ASP A 16 15.73 -10.75 9.42
CA ASP A 16 15.57 -10.05 10.70
C ASP A 16 15.87 -8.55 10.57
N CYS A 17 16.89 -8.18 9.79
CA CYS A 17 17.20 -6.78 9.50
C CYS A 17 16.06 -6.12 8.75
N LEU A 18 15.57 -6.75 7.67
CA LEU A 18 14.43 -6.23 6.90
C LEU A 18 13.17 -6.11 7.77
N HIS A 19 12.89 -7.10 8.60
CA HIS A 19 11.73 -7.07 9.51
C HIS A 19 11.80 -5.87 10.48
N ARG A 20 12.98 -5.57 11.01
CA ARG A 20 13.17 -4.40 11.88
C ARG A 20 13.07 -3.08 11.13
N ASP A 21 13.55 -3.04 9.89
CA ASP A 21 13.38 -1.87 9.03
C ASP A 21 11.90 -1.62 8.72
N LEU A 22 11.13 -2.67 8.40
CA LEU A 22 9.68 -2.59 8.22
C LEU A 22 9.00 -2.05 9.48
N ILE A 23 9.31 -2.56 10.67
CA ILE A 23 8.75 -2.04 11.92
C ILE A 23 9.13 -0.55 12.11
N ARG A 24 10.38 -0.19 11.84
CA ARG A 24 10.85 1.20 11.95
C ARG A 24 10.09 2.14 11.01
N TRP A 25 9.67 1.67 9.84
CA TRP A 25 8.92 2.50 8.90
C TRP A 25 7.58 3.01 9.46
N PHE A 26 6.99 2.28 10.41
CA PHE A 26 5.73 2.62 11.07
C PHE A 26 5.91 3.24 12.46
N HIS A 27 7.15 3.52 12.89
CA HIS A 27 7.40 4.10 14.20
C HIS A 27 6.74 5.48 14.36
N ASP A 28 6.14 5.76 15.52
CA ASP A 28 5.39 6.99 15.79
C ASP A 28 6.30 8.21 16.03
N CYS A 29 7.08 8.59 15.03
CA CYS A 29 7.90 9.81 15.04
C CYS A 29 7.89 10.53 13.68
N TRP A 30 8.27 11.80 13.70
CA TRP A 30 8.55 12.56 12.49
C TRP A 30 10.02 12.37 12.07
N SER A 31 10.31 11.24 11.43
CA SER A 31 11.65 10.88 10.95
C SER A 31 11.62 10.47 9.47
N PRO A 32 12.69 10.74 8.70
CA PRO A 32 12.86 10.14 7.37
C PRO A 32 12.86 8.60 7.40
N ALA A 33 13.31 8.00 8.50
CA ALA A 33 13.32 6.55 8.69
C ALA A 33 11.92 5.93 8.94
N ALA A 34 10.89 6.76 9.15
CA ALA A 34 9.52 6.35 9.43
C ALA A 34 8.53 6.91 8.38
N PRO A 35 8.61 6.48 7.10
CA PRO A 35 7.76 6.99 6.02
C PRO A 35 6.27 6.69 6.19
N PHE A 36 5.91 5.72 7.04
CA PHE A 36 4.53 5.30 7.29
C PHE A 36 4.08 5.59 8.72
N SER A 37 4.78 6.49 9.43
CA SER A 37 4.38 6.90 10.78
C SER A 37 3.00 7.53 10.81
N LEU A 38 2.31 7.43 11.95
CA LEU A 38 1.00 8.08 12.14
C LEU A 38 1.05 9.58 11.77
N HIS A 39 2.12 10.26 12.17
CA HIS A 39 2.35 11.67 11.85
C HIS A 39 2.41 11.92 10.34
N ARG A 40 3.13 11.07 9.60
CA ARG A 40 3.27 11.20 8.14
C ARG A 40 1.95 10.89 7.43
N LEU A 41 1.25 9.85 7.86
CA LEU A 41 -0.05 9.48 7.29
C LEU A 41 -1.09 10.59 7.49
N VAL A 42 -1.18 11.15 8.71
CA VAL A 42 -2.07 12.29 8.97
C VAL A 42 -1.69 13.49 8.09
N TRP A 43 -0.41 13.83 8.00
CA TRP A 43 0.06 14.94 7.16
C TRP A 43 -0.30 14.75 5.67
N LEU A 44 0.01 13.57 5.10
CA LEU A 44 -0.25 13.26 3.69
C LEU A 44 -1.74 13.16 3.34
N SER A 45 -2.57 12.85 4.33
CA SER A 45 -4.01 12.82 4.14
C SER A 45 -4.60 14.22 3.90
N GLY A 46 -3.96 15.28 4.43
CA GLY A 46 -4.51 16.64 4.47
C GLY A 46 -5.66 16.84 5.46
N GLN A 47 -5.99 15.82 6.27
CA GLN A 47 -7.02 15.90 7.30
C GLN A 47 -6.44 16.46 8.61
N GLN A 48 -7.31 17.01 9.46
CA GLN A 48 -6.90 17.46 10.79
C GLN A 48 -6.62 16.27 11.71
N PRO A 49 -5.59 16.35 12.58
CA PRO A 49 -5.37 15.37 13.64
C PRO A 49 -6.65 15.12 14.45
N GLY A 50 -6.95 13.85 14.75
CA GLY A 50 -8.18 13.44 15.43
C GLY A 50 -9.37 13.16 14.52
N THR A 51 -9.28 13.48 13.21
CA THR A 51 -10.30 13.07 12.23
C THR A 51 -10.27 11.55 12.04
N TRP A 52 -11.45 10.92 11.98
CA TRP A 52 -11.55 9.49 11.65
C TRP A 52 -11.43 9.25 10.14
N PHE A 53 -10.64 8.25 9.75
CA PHE A 53 -10.37 7.95 8.33
C PHE A 53 -11.12 6.67 7.95
N GLY A 54 -11.97 6.77 6.93
CA GLY A 54 -12.57 5.58 6.31
C GLY A 54 -11.58 4.83 5.41
N PRO A 55 -11.87 3.57 5.04
CA PRO A 55 -10.97 2.74 4.23
C PRO A 55 -10.51 3.40 2.93
N GLY A 56 -11.40 4.06 2.20
CA GLY A 56 -11.04 4.78 0.96
C GLY A 56 -10.02 5.90 1.19
N SER A 57 -10.17 6.67 2.27
CA SER A 57 -9.23 7.75 2.64
C SER A 57 -7.87 7.17 3.04
N MET A 58 -7.86 6.09 3.81
CA MET A 58 -6.63 5.38 4.19
C MET A 58 -5.89 4.83 2.97
N CYS A 59 -6.60 4.17 2.05
CA CYS A 59 -6.01 3.67 0.81
C CYS A 59 -5.39 4.80 -0.03
N ALA A 60 -6.10 5.92 -0.20
CA ALA A 60 -5.57 7.08 -0.92
C ALA A 60 -4.33 7.68 -0.23
N THR A 61 -4.30 7.69 1.10
CA THR A 61 -3.16 8.16 1.90
C THR A 61 -1.96 7.22 1.76
N LEU A 62 -2.19 5.91 1.76
CA LEU A 62 -1.14 4.90 1.59
C LEU A 62 -0.47 5.00 0.22
N VAL A 63 -1.24 5.24 -0.85
CA VAL A 63 -0.70 5.53 -2.19
C VAL A 63 0.29 6.69 -2.15
N LYS A 64 -0.07 7.81 -1.50
CA LYS A 64 0.81 8.98 -1.36
C LYS A 64 2.05 8.68 -0.52
N ALA A 65 1.89 7.91 0.56
CA ALA A 65 2.99 7.58 1.47
C ALA A 65 4.04 6.71 0.77
N VAL A 66 3.63 5.66 0.07
CA VAL A 66 4.54 4.80 -0.70
C VAL A 66 5.26 5.62 -1.77
N ALA A 67 4.54 6.48 -2.50
CA ALA A 67 5.16 7.32 -3.52
C ALA A 67 6.15 8.35 -2.97
N SER A 68 5.92 8.86 -1.76
CA SER A 68 6.82 9.81 -1.11
C SER A 68 8.07 9.14 -0.54
N ALA A 69 8.02 7.82 -0.32
CA ALA A 69 9.07 7.03 0.29
C ALA A 69 9.93 6.27 -0.72
N LYS A 70 9.43 6.03 -1.94
CA LYS A 70 10.11 5.23 -2.97
C LYS A 70 11.53 5.72 -3.33
N ASP A 71 11.76 7.03 -3.27
CA ASP A 71 13.06 7.62 -3.62
C ASP A 71 14.08 7.48 -2.48
N GLN A 72 13.61 7.20 -1.26
CA GLN A 72 14.44 7.03 -0.07
C GLN A 72 14.71 5.55 0.25
N PHE A 73 13.81 4.66 -0.15
CA PHE A 73 13.88 3.23 0.16
C PHE A 73 13.81 2.41 -1.13
N ASP A 74 14.94 1.79 -1.50
CA ASP A 74 15.05 0.99 -2.73
C ASP A 74 14.01 -0.13 -2.82
N VAL A 75 13.68 -0.78 -1.70
CA VAL A 75 12.60 -1.79 -1.64
C VAL A 75 11.26 -1.22 -2.09
N LEU A 76 10.95 0.04 -1.73
CA LEU A 76 9.71 0.70 -2.11
C LEU A 76 9.71 1.18 -3.57
N SER A 77 10.87 1.31 -4.22
CA SER A 77 10.96 1.65 -5.64
C SER A 77 10.41 0.52 -6.55
N HIS A 78 10.39 -0.70 -6.02
CA HIS A 78 9.90 -1.91 -6.68
C HIS A 78 8.47 -2.30 -6.27
N ILE A 79 7.80 -1.51 -5.42
CA ILE A 79 6.43 -1.75 -4.96
C ILE A 79 5.50 -0.69 -5.52
N HIS A 80 4.51 -1.12 -6.31
CA HIS A 80 3.48 -0.27 -6.89
C HIS A 80 2.15 -0.46 -6.17
N VAL A 81 1.43 0.63 -5.91
CA VAL A 81 0.10 0.57 -5.32
C VAL A 81 -0.94 0.89 -6.38
N TYR A 82 -1.78 -0.08 -6.72
CA TYR A 82 -2.92 0.08 -7.61
C TYR A 82 -4.19 0.37 -6.80
N TYR A 83 -4.65 1.61 -6.83
CA TYR A 83 -5.91 1.99 -6.18
C TYR A 83 -7.09 1.86 -7.15
N ALA A 84 -7.87 0.78 -7.01
CA ALA A 84 -9.03 0.51 -7.84
C ALA A 84 -10.19 1.46 -7.48
N ARG A 85 -10.54 2.37 -8.39
CA ARG A 85 -11.75 3.19 -8.27
C ARG A 85 -12.95 2.49 -8.91
N ASP A 86 -14.14 2.81 -8.39
CA ASP A 86 -15.44 2.32 -8.89
C ASP A 86 -15.60 0.79 -8.92
N ARG A 87 -14.74 0.07 -8.18
CA ARG A 87 -14.73 -1.40 -8.09
C ARG A 87 -14.37 -2.08 -9.42
N VAL A 88 -13.66 -1.35 -10.31
CA VAL A 88 -13.21 -1.87 -11.60
C VAL A 88 -11.68 -1.95 -11.61
N ILE A 89 -11.17 -3.09 -12.06
CA ILE A 89 -9.74 -3.34 -12.21
C ILE A 89 -9.44 -3.53 -13.69
N TYR A 90 -8.50 -2.75 -14.21
CA TYR A 90 -8.08 -2.86 -15.60
C TYR A 90 -6.81 -3.71 -15.68
N ARG A 91 -6.97 -4.95 -16.16
CA ARG A 91 -5.87 -5.91 -16.29
C ARG A 91 -4.64 -5.31 -16.99
N ARG A 92 -4.85 -4.57 -18.09
CA ARG A 92 -3.75 -3.95 -18.85
C ARG A 92 -2.91 -3.02 -17.97
N GLU A 93 -3.53 -2.22 -17.12
CA GLU A 93 -2.84 -1.28 -16.25
C GLU A 93 -1.97 -2.00 -15.22
N ILE A 94 -2.50 -3.05 -14.59
CA ILE A 94 -1.73 -3.88 -13.67
C ILE A 94 -0.54 -4.52 -14.37
N MET A 95 -0.74 -5.06 -15.58
CA MET A 95 0.35 -5.68 -16.34
C MET A 95 1.43 -4.67 -16.75
N GLU A 96 1.07 -3.42 -17.04
CA GLU A 96 2.04 -2.36 -17.32
C GLU A 96 2.81 -1.94 -16.07
N LEU A 97 2.12 -1.76 -14.93
CA LEU A 97 2.80 -1.49 -13.65
C LEU A 97 3.76 -2.61 -13.25
N ALA A 98 3.40 -3.88 -13.49
CA ALA A 98 4.26 -5.03 -13.21
C ALA A 98 5.56 -4.98 -14.01
N ARG A 99 5.50 -4.45 -15.23
CA ARG A 99 6.66 -4.22 -16.12
C ARG A 99 7.45 -2.95 -15.77
N GLY A 100 6.99 -2.16 -14.81
CA GLY A 100 7.61 -0.89 -14.44
C GLY A 100 7.20 0.28 -15.34
N HIS A 101 6.21 0.09 -16.21
CA HIS A 101 5.71 1.17 -17.04
C HIS A 101 4.68 2.00 -16.25
N PRO A 102 4.88 3.32 -16.15
CA PRO A 102 3.91 4.18 -15.50
C PRO A 102 2.60 4.19 -16.28
N VAL A 103 1.48 4.12 -15.55
CA VAL A 103 0.13 4.17 -16.12
C VAL A 103 -0.50 5.51 -15.78
N THR A 104 -0.71 6.35 -16.80
CA THR A 104 -1.41 7.63 -16.70
C THR A 104 -2.63 7.62 -17.60
N ARG A 105 -3.83 7.87 -17.06
CA ARG A 105 -5.03 8.09 -17.89
C ARG A 105 -5.15 9.57 -18.27
N LYS A 106 -5.23 9.87 -19.58
CA LYS A 106 -5.70 11.18 -20.08
C LYS A 106 -7.23 11.22 -20.07
N LEU A 107 -7.80 12.36 -19.65
CA LEU A 107 -9.14 12.47 -19.06
C LEU A 107 -10.11 13.19 -19.99
N ASN A 108 -11.14 12.50 -20.49
CA ASN A 108 -12.38 13.13 -20.96
C ASN A 108 -13.56 12.35 -20.34
N ARG A 109 -14.22 12.98 -19.34
CA ARG A 109 -15.59 12.68 -18.84
C ARG A 109 -15.86 11.76 -17.64
N PHE A 110 -14.88 11.19 -16.92
CA PHE A 110 -15.16 10.54 -15.61
C PHE A 110 -13.98 10.71 -14.63
N HIS A 111 -14.18 11.43 -13.53
CA HIS A 111 -13.20 11.60 -12.42
C HIS A 111 -13.16 10.31 -11.58
N PHE A 112 -12.07 9.64 -11.16
CA PHE A 112 -10.60 9.85 -11.08
C PHE A 112 -9.96 8.42 -11.05
N THR A 113 -8.77 8.17 -11.59
CA THR A 113 -7.97 6.92 -11.38
C THR A 113 -6.56 7.31 -10.89
N ASN A 114 -5.93 6.60 -9.96
CA ASN A 114 -4.57 6.97 -9.54
C ASN A 114 -3.64 5.78 -9.27
N HIS A 115 -2.57 5.76 -10.05
CA HIS A 115 -1.42 4.87 -10.06
C HIS A 115 -0.17 5.77 -10.00
N THR A 116 0.76 5.55 -9.07
CA THR A 116 1.67 6.57 -8.55
C THR A 116 2.89 6.98 -9.40
N GLY A 117 2.81 6.81 -10.74
CA GLY A 117 3.68 7.47 -11.73
C GLY A 117 3.28 8.92 -12.05
N ASN A 118 2.11 9.37 -11.57
CA ASN A 118 1.63 10.75 -11.81
C ASN A 118 2.09 11.78 -10.75
N TYR A 119 2.99 11.43 -9.80
CA TYR A 119 3.16 12.20 -8.55
C TYR A 119 4.59 12.67 -8.19
N ALA A 120 5.59 12.56 -9.07
CA ALA A 120 6.79 13.38 -8.93
C ALA A 120 7.52 13.57 -10.27
N SER A 121 7.30 14.71 -10.91
CA SER A 121 8.31 15.44 -11.68
C SER A 121 7.90 16.91 -11.64
N GLY A 122 8.78 17.78 -11.12
CA GLY A 122 8.43 19.16 -10.79
C GLY A 122 7.91 19.98 -11.98
N SER A 123 6.82 20.71 -11.76
CA SER A 123 6.64 22.06 -12.28
C SER A 123 5.54 22.79 -11.50
N MET A 124 5.92 23.85 -10.79
CA MET A 124 5.08 25.03 -10.65
C MET A 124 5.14 25.76 -12.00
N CYS A 125 4.07 25.73 -12.78
CA CYS A 125 3.65 26.89 -13.57
C CYS A 125 2.27 26.69 -14.22
N ASP A 126 1.39 27.64 -13.89
CA ASP A 126 0.46 28.39 -14.71
C ASP A 126 -0.34 27.77 -15.87
N VAL A 127 -1.64 28.03 -15.72
CA VAL A 127 -2.71 28.22 -16.70
C VAL A 127 -2.22 28.72 -18.08
N ASN A 128 -2.56 28.00 -19.16
CA ASN A 128 -3.33 28.54 -20.29
C ASN A 128 -3.65 27.48 -21.37
N GLN A 129 -4.89 27.59 -21.88
CA GLN A 129 -5.44 26.92 -23.06
C GLN A 129 -4.58 27.08 -24.33
N HIS A 130 -4.49 26.03 -25.15
CA HIS A 130 -4.94 26.10 -26.55
C HIS A 130 -5.10 24.70 -27.17
N ASP A 131 -6.18 24.55 -27.92
CA ASP A 131 -6.62 23.37 -28.67
C ASP A 131 -5.62 22.85 -29.70
N ILE A 132 -5.77 21.56 -30.08
CA ILE A 132 -5.77 21.00 -31.46
C ILE A 132 -5.30 19.51 -31.44
N LEU A 133 -6.20 18.60 -31.86
CA LEU A 133 -5.89 17.25 -32.38
C LEU A 133 -5.27 17.38 -33.79
N PRO A 134 -4.33 16.51 -34.20
CA PRO A 134 -4.78 15.33 -34.95
C PRO A 134 -3.95 14.04 -34.76
N ASP A 135 -4.56 12.96 -35.24
CA ASP A 135 -3.99 11.64 -35.55
C ASP A 135 -2.64 11.72 -36.27
N THR A 136 -1.80 10.69 -36.15
CA THR A 136 -1.29 9.84 -37.26
C THR A 136 -0.16 8.91 -36.75
N LEU A 137 -0.29 7.62 -37.05
CA LEU A 137 0.78 6.62 -37.00
C LEU A 137 1.86 6.95 -38.05
N THR A 138 3.11 7.18 -37.64
CA THR A 138 4.25 7.12 -38.56
C THR A 138 5.41 6.33 -37.97
N THR A 139 5.53 5.10 -38.48
CA THR A 139 6.74 4.29 -38.52
C THR A 139 7.84 5.05 -39.25
N THR A 140 8.99 5.25 -38.61
CA THR A 140 10.27 5.40 -39.31
C THR A 140 11.32 4.59 -38.55
N GLY A 141 11.96 3.68 -39.27
CA GLY A 141 12.88 2.70 -38.72
C GLY A 141 14.25 3.28 -38.39
N ASN A 142 14.95 2.58 -37.50
CA ASN A 142 16.39 2.50 -37.54
C ASN A 142 16.81 1.06 -37.18
N VAL A 143 17.62 0.50 -38.06
CA VAL A 143 18.26 -0.81 -37.95
C VAL A 143 19.47 -0.68 -37.02
N GLN A 144 19.57 -1.54 -36.02
CA GLN A 144 20.81 -1.82 -35.28
C GLN A 144 20.82 -3.27 -34.74
N ASP A 145 21.96 -3.92 -34.96
CA ASP A 145 22.44 -5.31 -34.84
C ASP A 145 21.72 -6.39 -33.98
N PRO A 146 21.74 -7.67 -34.44
CA PRO A 146 21.27 -8.84 -33.69
C PRO A 146 22.46 -9.65 -33.12
N SER A 147 23.09 -9.25 -32.03
CA SER A 147 24.03 -10.16 -31.31
C SER A 147 24.38 -9.72 -29.88
N SER A 148 23.43 -9.81 -28.97
CA SER A 148 23.65 -10.19 -27.56
C SER A 148 22.35 -9.99 -26.79
N SER A 149 21.43 -10.96 -26.87
CA SER A 149 20.33 -11.03 -25.92
C SER A 149 20.90 -11.47 -24.57
N VAL A 150 21.50 -10.53 -23.84
CA VAL A 150 21.57 -10.64 -22.39
C VAL A 150 20.12 -10.78 -21.95
N VAL A 151 19.74 -11.98 -21.51
CA VAL A 151 18.47 -12.19 -20.83
C VAL A 151 18.56 -11.39 -19.54
N GLN A 152 18.14 -10.12 -19.60
CA GLN A 152 17.93 -9.33 -18.39
C GLN A 152 16.83 -10.04 -17.62
N CYS A 153 17.20 -10.62 -16.48
CA CYS A 153 16.24 -11.05 -15.47
C CYS A 153 15.50 -9.79 -15.04
N SER A 154 14.32 -9.54 -15.60
CA SER A 154 13.52 -8.37 -15.23
C SER A 154 13.13 -8.54 -13.76
N THR A 155 13.61 -7.64 -12.92
CA THR A 155 13.12 -7.51 -11.55
C THR A 155 11.62 -7.18 -11.64
N GLN A 156 10.76 -8.17 -11.42
CA GLN A 156 9.32 -7.96 -11.48
C GLN A 156 8.91 -7.05 -10.34
N ASN A 157 8.15 -6.01 -10.66
CA ASN A 157 7.60 -5.11 -9.65
C ASN A 157 6.47 -5.81 -8.89
N ALA A 158 6.47 -5.66 -7.56
CA ALA A 158 5.35 -6.10 -6.73
C ALA A 158 4.19 -5.10 -6.84
N ILE A 159 2.95 -5.59 -6.81
CA ILE A 159 1.76 -4.74 -6.90
C ILE A 159 0.84 -5.00 -5.71
N ILE A 160 0.55 -3.96 -4.95
CA ILE A 160 -0.50 -3.95 -3.93
C ILE A 160 -1.78 -3.41 -4.57
N ILE A 161 -2.82 -4.22 -4.63
CA ILE A 161 -4.13 -3.82 -5.18
C ILE A 161 -5.05 -3.43 -4.03
N LEU A 162 -5.42 -2.16 -3.95
CA LEU A 162 -6.35 -1.62 -2.96
C LEU A 162 -7.72 -1.44 -3.60
N ILE A 163 -8.73 -2.12 -3.07
CA ILE A 163 -10.10 -2.10 -3.58
C ILE A 163 -11.05 -1.61 -2.49
N PRO A 164 -11.38 -0.31 -2.44
CA PRO A 164 -12.40 0.20 -1.53
C PRO A 164 -13.78 -0.32 -1.93
N LEU A 165 -14.40 -1.08 -1.04
CA LEU A 165 -15.72 -1.68 -1.26
C LEU A 165 -16.69 -1.24 -0.15
N MET A 166 -17.94 -0.99 -0.54
CA MET A 166 -19.08 -0.92 0.37
C MET A 166 -19.85 -2.24 0.25
N LEU A 167 -19.71 -3.09 1.26
CA LEU A 167 -20.23 -4.47 1.26
C LEU A 167 -21.64 -4.58 1.89
N GLY A 168 -22.36 -3.47 1.99
CA GLY A 168 -23.69 -3.40 2.56
C GLY A 168 -24.11 -1.96 2.83
N THR A 169 -25.41 -1.72 2.92
CA THR A 169 -26.00 -0.41 3.29
C THR A 169 -26.33 -0.30 4.78
N SER A 170 -26.23 -1.41 5.51
CA SER A 170 -26.57 -1.52 6.92
C SER A 170 -25.31 -1.54 7.81
N LYS A 171 -25.50 -1.71 9.12
CA LYS A 171 -24.40 -1.93 10.08
C LYS A 171 -23.66 -3.25 9.86
N HIS A 172 -24.22 -4.16 9.05
CA HIS A 172 -23.65 -5.48 8.77
C HIS A 172 -23.30 -5.61 7.29
N ILE A 173 -22.25 -6.38 7.02
CA ILE A 173 -21.92 -6.87 5.68
C ILE A 173 -23.09 -7.72 5.18
N ASP A 174 -23.50 -7.50 3.93
CA ASP A 174 -24.53 -8.31 3.30
C ASP A 174 -24.05 -9.77 3.21
N ARG A 175 -24.92 -10.71 3.60
CA ARG A 175 -24.63 -12.14 3.60
C ARG A 175 -24.20 -12.64 2.23
N MET A 176 -24.63 -12.01 1.15
CA MET A 176 -24.22 -12.38 -0.21
C MET A 176 -22.70 -12.25 -0.43
N PHE A 177 -22.01 -11.38 0.32
CA PHE A 177 -20.57 -11.16 0.19
C PHE A 177 -19.71 -12.08 1.06
N ILE A 178 -20.30 -12.78 2.05
CA ILE A 178 -19.54 -13.61 3.00
C ILE A 178 -18.73 -14.68 2.26
N THR A 179 -19.35 -15.39 1.33
CA THR A 179 -18.66 -16.44 0.55
C THR A 179 -17.50 -15.87 -0.27
N MET A 180 -17.68 -14.68 -0.87
CA MET A 180 -16.63 -14.00 -1.63
C MET A 180 -15.47 -13.57 -0.72
N ILE A 181 -15.76 -13.01 0.45
CA ILE A 181 -14.76 -12.59 1.43
C ILE A 181 -13.96 -13.80 1.95
N CYS A 182 -14.63 -14.87 2.36
CA CYS A 182 -13.97 -16.10 2.78
C CYS A 182 -13.12 -16.69 1.65
N GLY A 183 -13.62 -16.66 0.41
CA GLY A 183 -12.86 -17.07 -0.77
C GLY A 183 -11.61 -16.21 -1.00
N LEU A 184 -11.69 -14.89 -0.83
CA LEU A 184 -10.53 -14.00 -0.93
C LEU A 184 -9.45 -14.38 0.09
N PHE A 185 -9.81 -14.72 1.33
CA PHE A 185 -8.84 -15.16 2.34
C PHE A 185 -8.15 -16.49 2.02
N THR A 186 -8.65 -17.27 1.05
CA THR A 186 -7.94 -18.46 0.57
C THR A 186 -6.89 -18.16 -0.49
N ASP A 187 -6.89 -16.95 -1.06
CA ASP A 187 -5.90 -16.53 -2.06
C ASP A 187 -4.58 -16.14 -1.36
N PRO A 188 -3.43 -16.71 -1.77
CA PRO A 188 -2.13 -16.43 -1.14
C PRO A 188 -1.68 -14.97 -1.31
N CYS A 189 -2.24 -14.23 -2.25
CA CYS A 189 -1.98 -12.81 -2.47
C CYS A 189 -2.92 -11.90 -1.65
N CYS A 190 -3.90 -12.45 -0.92
CA CYS A 190 -4.79 -11.66 -0.10
C CYS A 190 -4.07 -11.13 1.14
N ILE A 191 -3.94 -9.81 1.22
CA ILE A 191 -3.36 -9.10 2.38
C ILE A 191 -4.41 -8.61 3.38
N GLY A 192 -5.61 -9.18 3.35
CA GLY A 192 -6.69 -8.90 4.29
C GLY A 192 -7.59 -7.71 3.96
N LEU A 193 -8.39 -7.31 4.95
CA LEU A 193 -9.39 -6.23 4.83
C LEU A 193 -9.17 -5.20 5.93
N ILE A 194 -9.23 -3.92 5.58
CA ILE A 194 -9.38 -2.82 6.55
C ILE A 194 -10.81 -2.30 6.53
N GLY A 195 -11.38 -2.04 7.69
CA GLY A 195 -12.76 -1.62 7.78
C GLY A 195 -13.20 -1.27 9.19
N GLY A 196 -14.50 -1.34 9.42
CA GLY A 196 -15.11 -1.05 10.71
C GLY A 196 -15.91 0.25 10.72
N ARG A 197 -16.34 0.63 11.92
CA ARG A 197 -17.16 1.82 12.16
C ARG A 197 -16.27 2.97 12.66
N PRO A 198 -16.75 4.23 12.63
CA PRO A 198 -16.07 5.31 13.33
C PRO A 198 -15.70 4.90 14.76
N LYS A 199 -14.42 5.08 15.12
CA LYS A 199 -13.84 4.68 16.42
C LYS A 199 -13.86 3.19 16.76
N HIS A 200 -14.14 2.33 15.77
CA HIS A 200 -14.12 0.87 15.87
C HIS A 200 -13.58 0.26 14.57
N SER A 201 -12.38 0.67 14.17
CA SER A 201 -11.70 0.14 12.98
C SER A 201 -11.01 -1.18 13.27
N LEU A 202 -11.06 -2.14 12.34
CA LEU A 202 -10.44 -3.45 12.47
C LEU A 202 -9.59 -3.75 11.22
N TYR A 203 -8.52 -4.53 11.41
CA TYR A 203 -7.83 -5.21 10.32
C TYR A 203 -8.17 -6.69 10.35
N VAL A 204 -8.89 -7.18 9.35
CA VAL A 204 -9.29 -8.59 9.26
C VAL A 204 -8.23 -9.34 8.45
N ALA A 205 -7.53 -10.25 9.11
CA ALA A 205 -6.41 -10.99 8.55
C ALA A 205 -6.84 -12.31 7.88
N GLY A 206 -8.01 -12.86 8.23
CA GLY A 206 -8.47 -14.13 7.72
C GLY A 206 -9.86 -14.52 8.18
N SER A 207 -10.23 -15.77 7.90
CA SER A 207 -11.44 -16.38 8.42
C SER A 207 -11.22 -17.85 8.78
N VAL A 208 -11.87 -18.32 9.84
CA VAL A 208 -11.97 -19.74 10.20
C VAL A 208 -13.44 -20.12 10.13
N ALA A 209 -13.76 -21.11 9.30
CA ALA A 209 -15.13 -21.47 8.93
C ALA A 209 -15.94 -20.28 8.39
N ARG A 210 -16.70 -19.58 9.25
CA ARG A 210 -17.48 -18.37 8.91
C ARG A 210 -17.25 -17.23 9.90
N GLU A 211 -16.23 -17.35 10.72
CA GLU A 211 -15.82 -16.33 11.69
C GLU A 211 -14.57 -15.63 11.20
N LEU A 212 -14.52 -14.32 11.44
CA LEU A 212 -13.40 -13.47 11.00
C LEU A 212 -12.32 -13.48 12.07
N VAL A 213 -11.07 -13.62 11.64
CA VAL A 213 -9.89 -13.41 12.47
C VAL A 213 -9.37 -12.00 12.21
N TYR A 214 -9.29 -11.18 13.25
CA TYR A 214 -8.94 -9.77 13.12
C TYR A 214 -7.95 -9.31 14.19
N LEU A 215 -7.25 -8.22 13.87
CA LEU A 215 -6.44 -7.44 14.80
C LEU A 215 -7.22 -6.17 15.16
N ASP A 216 -7.31 -5.91 16.46
CA ASP A 216 -7.99 -4.77 17.03
C ASP A 216 -6.95 -3.73 17.51
N PRO A 217 -6.92 -2.50 16.95
CA PRO A 217 -5.98 -1.46 17.34
C PRO A 217 -6.40 -0.66 18.59
N HIS A 218 -7.55 -0.93 19.22
CA HIS A 218 -8.07 -0.14 20.36
C HIS A 218 -7.41 -0.51 21.69
N TYR A 219 -6.10 -0.69 21.68
CA TYR A 219 -5.27 -0.84 22.87
C TYR A 219 -4.06 0.08 22.80
N THR A 220 -4.03 1.09 23.67
CA THR A 220 -2.96 2.09 23.69
C THR A 220 -1.70 1.53 24.33
N GLN A 221 -0.59 1.63 23.62
CA GLN A 221 0.74 1.25 24.12
C GLN A 221 1.65 2.48 24.21
N PRO A 222 2.61 2.50 25.15
CA PRO A 222 3.66 3.52 25.16
C PRO A 222 4.49 3.47 23.86
N VAL A 223 4.88 4.63 23.35
CA VAL A 223 5.80 4.70 22.20
C VAL A 223 7.15 4.06 22.57
N VAL A 224 7.73 3.30 21.65
CA VAL A 224 9.09 2.76 21.80
C VAL A 224 10.09 3.92 21.66
N SER A 225 10.92 4.16 22.67
CA SER A 225 11.77 5.35 22.76
C SER A 225 12.94 5.37 21.77
N ASP A 226 13.54 4.21 21.49
CA ASP A 226 14.70 4.10 20.61
C ASP A 226 14.53 2.96 19.59
N VAL A 227 14.35 3.35 18.33
CA VAL A 227 14.39 2.46 17.17
C VAL A 227 15.59 2.74 16.27
N SER A 228 16.50 3.64 16.65
CA SER A 228 17.65 4.04 15.81
C SER A 228 18.65 2.90 15.62
N ARG A 229 18.76 2.02 16.63
CA ARG A 229 19.61 0.84 16.60
C ARG A 229 19.08 -0.17 15.61
N VAL A 230 19.96 -0.86 14.88
CA VAL A 230 19.57 -1.97 14.00
C VAL A 230 18.96 -3.15 14.76
N ASP A 231 19.31 -3.32 16.04
CA ASP A 231 18.92 -4.44 16.90
C ASP A 231 17.88 -4.08 17.98
N PHE A 232 17.12 -2.99 17.78
CA PHE A 232 16.16 -2.50 18.79
C PHE A 232 15.18 -3.58 19.26
N CYS A 233 14.78 -3.58 20.54
CA CYS A 233 13.95 -4.66 21.06
C CYS A 233 12.53 -4.61 20.46
N VAL A 234 12.07 -5.74 19.90
CA VAL A 234 10.69 -5.93 19.45
C VAL A 234 10.04 -6.95 20.38
N LYS A 235 8.92 -6.57 21.00
CA LYS A 235 8.16 -7.43 21.91
C LYS A 235 6.76 -7.62 21.33
N VAL A 236 6.31 -8.87 21.27
CA VAL A 236 4.96 -9.22 20.84
C VAL A 236 4.28 -9.94 22.00
N SER A 237 3.09 -9.48 22.35
CA SER A 237 2.22 -10.11 23.35
C SER A 237 0.84 -10.30 22.78
N VAL A 238 0.30 -11.52 22.85
CA VAL A 238 -1.10 -11.78 22.50
C VAL A 238 -1.95 -11.47 23.72
N ILE A 239 -2.84 -10.49 23.58
CA ILE A 239 -3.82 -10.14 24.61
C ILE A 239 -5.12 -10.79 24.18
N ALA A 240 -5.60 -11.78 24.94
CA ALA A 240 -6.95 -12.30 24.74
C ALA A 240 -7.95 -11.20 25.14
N ALA A 241 -8.85 -10.87 24.21
CA ALA A 241 -9.96 -9.96 24.44
C ALA A 241 -11.12 -10.66 25.18
#